data_AF-A0AAN9U6W9-F1
#
_entry.id   AF-A0AAN9U6W9-F1
#
_cell.length_a   1.000
_cell.length_b   1.000
_cell.length_c   1.000
_cell.angle_alpha   90.00
_cell.angle_beta   90.00
_cell.angle_gamma   90.00
#
_symmetry.space_group_name_H-M   'P 1'
#
loop_
_entity.id
_entity.type
_entity.pdbx_description
1 polymer ?
#
loop_
_entity_poly.entity_id
_entity_poly.type
_entity_poly.pdbx_seq_one_letter_code
_entity_poly.pdbx_strand_id
1 'polypeptide(L)'
;MPRERMYRTSRLISPGEKNGSVAGYPELLEITGHPVEILHQKAMKDFQELLSRQSRTVEEAIEEYTRRYERAPPPGFDDWVKYAQVQQSPIIDDFDMILENLEPFYRLEPQAVRQLMEDVTRGNNTAVTLCSYTKRKGFQNCGRFGETMGSILGKAKKRLPDMVFPLNLLDEPSVLLSGGEDDDTALDWPDLAHQSIVDEVTAACVHKGHASTTKPAANRIETYGLPFVQNVEEEKNLCLHPEYEDQHGFLNSPTSFRRLGRAAPLVSRAAPYPFADVLMPSPHYAFRNNLYNRWSDRPWHKKKNAVFWHGSTTGGYWHKGASWMAGHRQRFTALTTMPGPANRTFSYLEPSHHHHTGRSNDTSAPRDHPYRRRSSPSLDHTLFDVHISRILQCDPEQCSQQSSFFHTPASSPSPPPASRQYRYRLAFDIDGNSYSGRFHQHLAGHTTPLKMSIFREWHDERLVPWLHYVPVSTGMEELPELVRFLTGTVAGRGVAERVAEEGRGWYDRAVGPVHQGLYLYRLLLELGWLQDPARVVVV
;
A
#
# COMPACT_ATOMS: atom_id res chain seq x y z
N MET A 1 -39.70 -42.06 -9.00
CA MET A 1 -39.18 -42.15 -7.62
C MET A 1 -37.70 -41.80 -7.61
N PRO A 2 -37.30 -40.60 -7.17
CA PRO A 2 -35.89 -40.28 -6.94
C PRO A 2 -35.56 -40.32 -5.45
N ARG A 3 -34.42 -40.95 -5.13
CA ARG A 3 -33.86 -41.06 -3.77
C ARG A 3 -33.34 -39.71 -3.29
N GLU A 4 -33.87 -39.22 -2.18
CA GLU A 4 -33.36 -38.10 -1.40
C GLU A 4 -31.95 -38.41 -0.85
N ARG A 5 -31.00 -37.49 -1.04
CA ARG A 5 -29.73 -37.48 -0.30
C ARG A 5 -29.81 -36.38 0.76
N MET A 6 -29.78 -36.82 2.02
CA MET A 6 -29.70 -35.99 3.23
C MET A 6 -28.54 -35.00 3.16
N TYR A 7 -28.86 -33.71 3.27
CA TYR A 7 -27.93 -32.68 3.71
C TYR A 7 -27.81 -32.78 5.24
N ARG A 8 -26.61 -33.09 5.75
CA ARG A 8 -26.30 -32.97 7.18
C ARG A 8 -26.12 -31.49 7.52
N THR A 9 -27.06 -30.97 8.27
CA THR A 9 -27.00 -29.69 8.96
C THR A 9 -25.99 -29.76 10.10
N SER A 10 -24.92 -28.99 10.02
CA SER A 10 -24.02 -28.75 11.16
C SER A 10 -24.73 -27.84 12.16
N ARG A 11 -25.06 -28.40 13.33
CA ARG A 11 -25.71 -27.69 14.44
C ARG A 11 -24.81 -26.58 14.97
N LEU A 12 -25.42 -25.40 15.10
CA LEU A 12 -24.98 -24.30 15.96
C LEU A 12 -24.86 -24.79 17.41
N ILE A 13 -23.71 -24.53 18.03
CA ILE A 13 -23.52 -24.68 19.48
C ILE A 13 -23.54 -23.25 20.06
N SER A 14 -24.53 -22.97 20.89
CA SER A 14 -24.62 -21.75 21.70
C SER A 14 -23.52 -21.74 22.77
N PRO A 15 -22.98 -20.56 23.15
CA PRO A 15 -21.93 -20.46 24.15
C PRO A 15 -22.53 -20.60 25.56
N GLY A 16 -22.13 -21.66 26.26
CA GLY A 16 -22.36 -21.80 27.69
C GLY A 16 -21.18 -21.23 28.48
N GLU A 17 -21.50 -20.37 29.44
CA GLU A 17 -20.57 -19.82 30.44
C GLU A 17 -19.81 -20.92 31.15
N LYS A 18 -18.47 -20.90 31.05
CA LYS A 18 -17.58 -21.44 32.08
C LYS A 18 -16.38 -20.53 32.24
N ASN A 19 -16.32 -19.87 33.39
CA ASN A 19 -15.14 -19.22 33.96
C ASN A 19 -13.92 -20.17 33.86
N GLY A 20 -12.99 -19.82 32.98
CA GLY A 20 -11.66 -20.39 32.90
C GLY A 20 -10.69 -19.23 32.75
N SER A 21 -9.85 -19.05 33.76
CA SER A 21 -8.78 -18.06 33.88
C SER A 21 -8.18 -17.61 32.54
N VAL A 22 -8.25 -16.30 32.29
CA VAL A 22 -7.45 -15.60 31.28
C VAL A 22 -5.98 -15.91 31.59
N ALA A 23 -5.35 -16.74 30.76
CA ALA A 23 -3.90 -16.87 30.79
C ALA A 23 -3.33 -15.52 30.32
N GLY A 24 -2.74 -14.78 31.25
CA GLY A 24 -2.03 -13.55 30.96
C GLY A 24 -0.97 -13.80 29.90
N TYR A 25 -0.97 -12.98 28.86
CA TYR A 25 0.14 -12.87 27.93
C TYR A 25 1.37 -12.43 28.74
N PRO A 26 2.51 -13.15 28.69
CA PRO A 26 3.70 -12.72 29.40
C PRO A 26 4.15 -11.35 28.87
N GLU A 27 4.18 -10.39 29.80
CA GLU A 27 4.71 -9.06 29.64
C GLU A 27 6.24 -9.13 29.60
N LEU A 28 6.79 -9.32 28.40
CA LEU A 28 8.16 -9.05 27.93
C LEU A 28 8.29 -9.77 26.59
N LEU A 29 8.33 -9.04 25.47
CA LEU A 29 8.71 -9.59 24.15
C LEU A 29 10.00 -10.38 24.37
N GLU A 30 10.01 -11.69 24.17
CA GLU A 30 11.26 -12.44 24.15
C GLU A 30 12.09 -11.90 22.98
N ILE A 31 13.09 -11.07 23.28
CA ILE A 31 14.01 -10.37 22.34
C ILE A 31 14.97 -11.39 21.67
N THR A 32 14.65 -12.68 21.68
CA THR A 32 15.52 -13.78 21.26
C THR A 32 15.15 -14.37 19.88
N GLY A 33 14.08 -13.88 19.24
CA GLY A 33 13.61 -14.32 17.93
C GLY A 33 14.27 -13.63 16.74
N HIS A 34 14.10 -14.18 15.53
CA HIS A 34 14.50 -13.49 14.31
C HIS A 34 13.71 -12.17 14.18
N PRO A 35 14.26 -11.06 13.64
CA PRO A 35 13.53 -9.78 13.54
C PRO A 35 12.14 -9.90 12.92
N VAL A 36 11.99 -10.75 11.90
CA VAL A 36 10.69 -11.07 11.26
C VAL A 36 9.65 -11.63 12.25
N GLU A 37 10.06 -12.48 13.20
CA GLU A 37 9.15 -13.02 14.22
C GLU A 37 8.71 -11.93 15.20
N ILE A 38 9.65 -11.08 15.62
CA ILE A 38 9.39 -9.96 16.54
C ILE A 38 8.41 -8.96 15.89
N LEU A 39 8.64 -8.61 14.62
CA LEU A 39 7.74 -7.72 13.86
C LEU A 39 6.36 -8.33 13.69
N HIS A 40 6.26 -9.63 13.39
CA HIS A 40 4.99 -10.34 13.31
C HIS A 40 4.23 -10.34 14.64
N GLN A 41 4.90 -10.60 15.76
CA GLN A 41 4.30 -10.57 17.09
C GLN A 41 3.80 -9.16 17.46
N LYS A 42 4.61 -8.14 17.19
CA LYS A 42 4.19 -6.74 17.38
C LYS A 42 2.95 -6.42 16.55
N ALA A 43 2.93 -6.81 15.27
CA ALA A 43 1.81 -6.59 14.37
C ALA A 43 0.51 -7.26 14.84
N MET A 44 0.60 -8.45 15.44
CA MET A 44 -0.57 -9.09 16.06
C MET A 44 -1.14 -8.24 17.21
N LYS A 45 -0.29 -7.63 18.03
CA LYS A 45 -0.72 -6.74 19.12
C LYS A 45 -1.34 -5.45 18.56
N ASP A 46 -0.65 -4.79 17.63
CA ASP A 46 -1.12 -3.57 16.97
C ASP A 46 -2.50 -3.79 16.32
N PHE A 47 -2.73 -4.97 15.74
CA PHE A 47 -4.01 -5.34 15.15
C PHE A 47 -5.14 -5.48 16.18
N GLN A 48 -4.86 -6.08 17.36
CA GLN A 48 -5.86 -6.13 18.44
C GLN A 48 -6.19 -4.75 18.96
N GLU A 49 -5.18 -3.87 19.11
CA GLU A 49 -5.36 -2.49 19.52
C GLU A 49 -6.24 -1.73 18.50
N LEU A 50 -5.96 -1.85 17.20
CA LEU A 50 -6.76 -1.29 16.10
C LEU A 50 -8.23 -1.70 16.21
N LEU A 51 -8.52 -2.99 16.42
CA LEU A 51 -9.89 -3.49 16.52
C LEU A 51 -10.58 -3.06 17.81
N SER A 52 -9.85 -3.00 18.92
CA SER A 52 -10.42 -2.72 20.24
C SER A 52 -10.97 -1.30 20.38
N ARG A 53 -10.43 -0.36 19.62
CA ARG A 53 -10.79 1.06 19.66
C ARG A 53 -11.89 1.48 18.67
N GLN A 54 -12.42 0.54 17.88
CA GLN A 54 -13.45 0.85 16.89
C GLN A 54 -14.81 1.07 17.56
N SER A 55 -15.51 2.12 17.13
CA SER A 55 -16.85 2.48 17.54
C SER A 55 -17.86 1.39 17.19
N ARG A 56 -18.80 1.14 18.11
CA ARG A 56 -19.83 0.10 17.99
C ARG A 56 -21.22 0.69 17.76
N THR A 57 -21.44 1.93 18.16
CA THR A 57 -22.72 2.65 17.95
C THR A 57 -22.52 3.87 17.05
N VAL A 58 -23.63 4.45 16.61
CA VAL A 58 -23.61 5.69 15.82
C VAL A 58 -23.11 6.85 16.69
N GLU A 59 -23.54 6.88 17.95
CA GLU A 59 -23.19 7.90 18.93
C GLU A 59 -21.69 7.87 19.23
N GLU A 60 -21.12 6.68 19.48
CA GLU A 60 -19.67 6.50 19.69
C GLU A 60 -18.88 6.96 18.46
N ALA A 61 -19.33 6.61 17.25
CA ALA A 61 -18.66 7.00 16.01
C ALA A 61 -18.70 8.53 15.78
N ILE A 62 -19.79 9.20 16.17
CA ILE A 62 -19.89 10.67 16.09
C ILE A 62 -18.95 11.31 17.12
N GLU A 63 -18.93 10.80 18.36
CA GLU A 63 -18.03 11.28 19.41
C GLU A 63 -16.55 11.11 19.01
N GLU A 64 -16.16 9.94 18.51
CA GLU A 64 -14.80 9.68 18.04
C GLU A 64 -14.45 10.54 16.84
N TYR A 65 -15.35 10.71 15.87
CA TYR A 65 -15.13 11.61 14.72
C TYR A 65 -14.87 13.05 15.19
N THR A 66 -15.69 13.57 16.11
CA THR A 66 -15.52 14.93 16.64
C THR A 66 -14.27 15.06 17.48
N ARG A 67 -13.91 14.06 18.29
CA ARG A 67 -12.66 14.03 19.06
C ARG A 67 -11.43 14.02 18.14
N ARG A 68 -11.50 13.28 17.03
CA ARG A 68 -10.37 13.05 16.12
C ARG A 68 -10.13 14.19 15.13
N TYR A 69 -11.20 14.73 14.55
CA TYR A 69 -11.12 15.74 13.49
C TYR A 69 -11.59 17.13 13.92
N GLU A 70 -11.89 17.30 15.21
CA GLU A 70 -12.27 18.58 15.82
C GLU A 70 -13.46 19.26 15.14
N ARG A 71 -14.39 18.47 14.58
CA ARG A 71 -15.62 18.95 13.93
C ARG A 71 -16.77 17.96 14.00
N ALA A 72 -17.98 18.45 13.77
CA ALA A 72 -19.13 17.59 13.56
C ALA A 72 -19.01 16.84 12.22
N PRO A 73 -19.48 15.58 12.13
CA PRO A 73 -19.44 14.82 10.87
C PRO A 73 -20.38 15.38 9.80
N PRO A 74 -20.13 15.08 8.51
CA PRO A 74 -20.98 15.53 7.41
C PRO A 74 -22.41 14.97 7.51
N PRO A 75 -23.42 15.67 6.95
CA PRO A 75 -24.77 15.12 6.80
C PRO A 75 -24.76 13.74 6.13
N GLY A 76 -25.46 12.77 6.72
CA GLY A 76 -25.52 11.38 6.24
C GLY A 76 -24.40 10.47 6.78
N PHE A 77 -23.54 10.96 7.69
CA PHE A 77 -22.57 10.13 8.41
C PHE A 77 -23.23 9.01 9.23
N ASP A 78 -24.34 9.30 9.91
CA ASP A 78 -25.06 8.29 10.71
C ASP A 78 -25.60 7.16 9.83
N ASP A 79 -26.12 7.50 8.65
CA ASP A 79 -26.52 6.54 7.61
C ASP A 79 -25.33 5.74 7.09
N TRP A 80 -24.16 6.36 6.97
CA TRP A 80 -22.92 5.69 6.62
C TRP A 80 -22.49 4.68 7.69
N VAL A 81 -22.50 5.05 8.98
CA VAL A 81 -22.16 4.14 10.09
C VAL A 81 -23.11 2.94 10.12
N LYS A 82 -24.43 3.19 10.05
CA LYS A 82 -25.44 2.12 9.98
C LYS A 82 -25.19 1.21 8.77
N TYR A 83 -24.85 1.79 7.61
CA TYR A 83 -24.55 1.00 6.42
C TYR A 83 -23.26 0.18 6.57
N ALA A 84 -22.21 0.72 7.17
CA ALA A 84 -20.96 0.03 7.46
C ALA A 84 -21.19 -1.16 8.42
N GLN A 85 -22.00 -0.97 9.47
CA GLN A 85 -22.41 -2.04 10.39
C GLN A 85 -23.18 -3.15 9.67
N VAL A 86 -24.11 -2.81 8.76
CA VAL A 86 -24.84 -3.81 7.95
C VAL A 86 -23.89 -4.58 7.02
N GLN A 87 -22.83 -3.94 6.52
CA GLN A 87 -21.77 -4.62 5.76
C GLN A 87 -20.75 -5.35 6.64
N GLN A 88 -20.92 -5.32 7.97
CA GLN A 88 -20.02 -5.92 8.95
C GLN A 88 -18.57 -5.38 8.85
N SER A 89 -18.42 -4.10 8.50
CA SER A 89 -17.11 -3.46 8.48
C SER A 89 -16.50 -3.47 9.88
N PRO A 90 -15.28 -4.01 10.06
CA PRO A 90 -14.58 -3.96 11.32
C PRO A 90 -13.92 -2.60 11.56
N ILE A 91 -13.79 -1.75 10.53
CA ILE A 91 -13.21 -0.42 10.62
C ILE A 91 -14.32 0.63 10.45
N ILE A 92 -14.47 1.50 11.45
CA ILE A 92 -15.48 2.56 11.51
C ILE A 92 -14.82 3.94 11.62
N ASP A 93 -13.71 4.07 12.35
CA ASP A 93 -13.18 5.39 12.71
C ASP A 93 -11.93 5.81 11.92
N ASP A 94 -11.16 4.86 11.39
CA ASP A 94 -9.89 5.13 10.70
C ASP A 94 -10.06 5.51 9.22
N PHE A 95 -10.14 6.83 9.00
CA PHE A 95 -10.26 7.50 7.71
C PHE A 95 -9.39 8.76 7.63
N ASP A 96 -8.30 8.82 8.39
CA ASP A 96 -7.42 9.99 8.52
C ASP A 96 -6.85 10.42 7.18
N MET A 97 -6.52 9.46 6.31
CA MET A 97 -6.01 9.68 4.95
C MET A 97 -6.97 10.48 4.06
N ILE A 98 -8.29 10.38 4.29
CA ILE A 98 -9.25 11.26 3.61
C ILE A 98 -9.16 12.67 4.20
N LEU A 99 -9.20 12.76 5.52
CA LEU A 99 -9.41 14.01 6.23
C LEU A 99 -8.16 14.90 6.22
N GLU A 100 -6.95 14.33 6.31
CA GLU A 100 -5.69 15.07 6.31
C GLU A 100 -5.52 15.96 5.07
N ASN A 101 -5.92 15.46 3.90
CA ASN A 101 -5.78 16.17 2.62
C ASN A 101 -7.02 16.99 2.27
N LEU A 102 -8.14 16.79 2.98
CA LEU A 102 -9.30 17.67 2.89
C LEU A 102 -9.28 18.80 3.92
N GLU A 103 -8.47 18.68 4.97
CA GLU A 103 -8.38 19.61 6.09
C GLU A 103 -8.32 21.09 5.69
N PRO A 104 -7.46 21.50 4.73
CA PRO A 104 -7.34 22.92 4.36
C PRO A 104 -8.63 23.52 3.79
N PHE A 105 -9.51 22.69 3.22
CA PHE A 105 -10.69 23.16 2.49
C PHE A 105 -11.92 23.36 3.37
N TYR A 106 -11.94 22.83 4.59
CA TYR A 106 -13.06 23.06 5.53
C TYR A 106 -13.16 24.51 6.00
N ARG A 107 -12.05 25.27 5.94
CA ARG A 107 -12.01 26.70 6.26
C ARG A 107 -12.46 27.60 5.11
N LEU A 108 -12.69 27.03 3.93
CA LEU A 108 -13.15 27.78 2.76
C LEU A 108 -14.68 27.74 2.67
N GLU A 109 -15.25 28.81 2.12
CA GLU A 109 -16.68 28.85 1.79
C GLU A 109 -17.03 27.77 0.75
N PRO A 110 -18.21 27.12 0.85
CA PRO A 110 -18.60 26.03 -0.06
C PRO A 110 -18.51 26.41 -1.54
N GLN A 111 -18.91 27.64 -1.89
CA GLN A 111 -18.81 28.15 -3.26
C GLN A 111 -17.36 28.31 -3.73
N ALA A 112 -16.43 28.70 -2.84
CA ALA A 112 -15.02 28.82 -3.17
C ALA A 112 -14.38 27.45 -3.39
N VAL A 113 -14.74 26.44 -2.58
CA VAL A 113 -14.27 25.06 -2.80
C VAL A 113 -14.76 24.52 -4.14
N ARG A 114 -16.05 24.74 -4.46
CA ARG A 114 -16.62 24.33 -5.75
C ARG A 114 -15.90 25.01 -6.92
N GLN A 115 -15.66 26.31 -6.82
CA GLN A 115 -14.95 27.08 -7.85
C GLN A 115 -13.53 26.52 -8.04
N LEU A 116 -12.79 26.26 -6.96
CA LEU A 116 -11.47 25.65 -6.99
C LEU A 116 -11.48 24.27 -7.68
N MET A 117 -12.45 23.41 -7.33
CA MET A 117 -12.63 22.11 -7.97
C MET A 117 -12.86 22.23 -9.49
N GLU A 118 -13.60 23.24 -9.94
CA GLU A 118 -13.83 23.51 -11.36
C GLU A 118 -12.59 24.12 -12.04
N ASP A 119 -11.88 25.02 -11.38
CA ASP A 119 -10.70 25.72 -11.90
C ASP A 119 -9.55 24.75 -12.20
N VAL A 120 -9.24 23.82 -11.29
CA VAL A 120 -8.13 22.87 -11.49
C VAL A 120 -8.35 21.90 -12.65
N THR A 121 -9.60 21.76 -13.12
CA THR A 121 -9.94 20.92 -14.29
C THR A 121 -9.93 21.69 -15.62
N ARG A 122 -9.83 23.02 -15.58
CA ARG A 122 -9.80 23.90 -16.76
C ARG A 122 -8.39 24.22 -17.27
N GLY A 123 -7.36 23.73 -16.59
CA GLY A 123 -5.97 23.90 -16.99
C GLY A 123 -5.59 23.11 -18.25
N ASN A 124 -4.29 23.13 -18.58
CA ASN A 124 -3.71 22.46 -19.74
C ASN A 124 -3.51 20.94 -19.57
N ASN A 125 -4.05 20.31 -18.53
CA ASN A 125 -3.94 18.88 -18.27
C ASN A 125 -5.26 18.13 -18.55
N THR A 126 -5.34 17.49 -19.72
CA THR A 126 -6.50 16.70 -20.13
C THR A 126 -6.69 15.39 -19.36
N ALA A 127 -5.70 15.00 -18.54
CA ALA A 127 -5.78 13.82 -17.70
C ALA A 127 -6.54 14.06 -16.39
N VAL A 128 -6.94 15.29 -16.09
CA VAL A 128 -7.78 15.63 -14.94
C VAL A 128 -9.16 16.04 -15.45
N THR A 129 -10.20 15.49 -14.83
CA THR A 129 -11.58 15.71 -15.25
C THR A 129 -12.47 16.10 -14.09
N LEU A 130 -13.47 16.94 -14.34
CA LEU A 130 -14.51 17.24 -13.37
C LEU A 130 -15.55 16.11 -13.36
N CYS A 131 -15.30 15.12 -12.50
CA CYS A 131 -16.25 14.05 -12.26
C CYS A 131 -17.45 14.62 -11.50
N SER A 132 -18.66 14.22 -11.90
CA SER A 132 -19.89 14.61 -11.21
C SER A 132 -20.69 13.38 -10.83
N TYR A 133 -21.41 13.48 -9.72
CA TYR A 133 -22.36 12.48 -9.29
C TYR A 133 -23.70 13.14 -9.01
N THR A 134 -24.78 12.55 -9.53
CA THR A 134 -26.14 12.90 -9.11
C THR A 134 -26.95 11.64 -8.84
N LYS A 135 -27.91 11.70 -7.91
CA LYS A 135 -28.80 10.55 -7.62
C LYS A 135 -29.53 10.04 -8.87
N ARG A 136 -29.81 10.92 -9.83
CA ARG A 136 -30.54 10.60 -11.07
C ARG A 136 -29.66 9.97 -12.15
N LYS A 137 -28.46 10.51 -12.38
CA LYS A 137 -27.59 10.10 -13.50
C LYS A 137 -26.44 9.19 -13.08
N GLY A 138 -26.16 9.06 -11.78
CA GLY A 138 -24.94 8.44 -11.29
C GLY A 138 -23.70 9.25 -11.65
N PHE A 139 -22.56 8.58 -11.77
CA PHE A 139 -21.29 9.19 -12.17
C PHE A 139 -21.29 9.62 -13.63
N GLN A 140 -20.82 10.83 -13.92
CA GLN A 140 -20.65 11.40 -15.25
C GLN A 140 -19.29 12.08 -15.34
N ASN A 141 -18.64 12.01 -16.51
CA ASN A 141 -17.30 12.59 -16.75
C ASN A 141 -16.21 12.09 -15.79
N CYS A 142 -16.24 10.80 -15.41
CA CYS A 142 -15.25 10.22 -14.48
C CYS A 142 -14.28 9.26 -15.19
N GLY A 143 -14.09 9.47 -16.50
CA GLY A 143 -13.27 8.61 -17.37
C GLY A 143 -13.65 7.12 -17.28
N ARG A 144 -12.62 6.26 -17.36
CA ARG A 144 -12.76 4.79 -17.27
C ARG A 144 -13.18 4.29 -15.87
N PHE A 145 -13.26 5.16 -14.88
CA PHE A 145 -13.49 4.78 -13.48
C PHE A 145 -14.96 4.88 -13.04
N GLY A 146 -15.77 5.70 -13.71
CA GLY A 146 -17.15 5.99 -13.30
C GLY A 146 -18.04 4.77 -13.11
N GLU A 147 -18.01 3.82 -14.06
CA GLU A 147 -18.81 2.58 -13.96
C GLU A 147 -18.37 1.72 -12.77
N THR A 148 -17.06 1.55 -12.59
CA THR A 148 -16.51 0.73 -11.51
C THR A 148 -16.78 1.35 -10.15
N MET A 149 -16.62 2.68 -10.00
CA MET A 149 -17.00 3.42 -8.79
C MET A 149 -18.49 3.22 -8.46
N GLY A 150 -19.36 3.31 -9.47
CA GLY A 150 -20.80 3.08 -9.30
C GLY A 150 -21.15 1.63 -8.92
N SER A 151 -20.33 0.68 -9.35
CA SER A 151 -20.46 -0.75 -9.03
C SER A 151 -20.05 -1.04 -7.58
N ILE A 152 -18.85 -0.59 -7.15
CA ILE A 152 -18.35 -0.84 -5.79
C ILE A 152 -19.19 -0.13 -4.72
N LEU A 153 -19.78 1.04 -5.00
CA LEU A 153 -20.73 1.69 -4.09
C LEU A 153 -22.03 0.88 -3.90
N GLY A 154 -22.40 0.03 -4.86
CA GLY A 154 -23.60 -0.80 -4.79
C GLY A 154 -24.87 -0.01 -4.43
N LYS A 155 -25.47 -0.33 -3.28
CA LYS A 155 -26.68 0.34 -2.77
C LYS A 155 -26.39 1.67 -2.07
N ALA A 156 -25.15 1.91 -1.64
CA ALA A 156 -24.76 3.12 -0.92
C ALA A 156 -24.92 4.38 -1.79
N LYS A 157 -24.73 4.26 -3.11
CA LYS A 157 -24.85 5.38 -4.07
C LYS A 157 -26.16 6.16 -3.93
N LYS A 158 -27.28 5.50 -3.58
CA LYS A 158 -28.59 6.17 -3.41
C LYS A 158 -28.63 7.17 -2.24
N ARG A 159 -27.65 7.12 -1.34
CA ARG A 159 -27.54 7.96 -0.15
C ARG A 159 -26.60 9.15 -0.34
N LEU A 160 -25.82 9.17 -1.42
CA LEU A 160 -24.87 10.25 -1.69
C LEU A 160 -25.57 11.56 -2.07
N PRO A 161 -25.04 12.72 -1.64
CA PRO A 161 -25.48 14.01 -2.16
C PRO A 161 -25.05 14.19 -3.62
N ASP A 162 -25.63 15.19 -4.29
CA ASP A 162 -25.17 15.62 -5.60
C ASP A 162 -23.86 16.41 -5.42
N MET A 163 -22.86 16.16 -6.25
CA MET A 163 -21.53 16.74 -6.08
C MET A 163 -20.71 16.76 -7.38
N VAL A 164 -19.67 17.58 -7.38
CA VAL A 164 -18.56 17.51 -8.34
C VAL A 164 -17.24 17.32 -7.60
N PHE A 165 -16.25 16.71 -8.25
CA PHE A 165 -14.88 16.64 -7.74
C PHE A 165 -13.88 16.43 -8.89
N PRO A 166 -12.68 17.03 -8.81
CA PRO A 166 -11.62 16.79 -9.78
C PRO A 166 -11.03 15.40 -9.57
N LEU A 167 -10.99 14.62 -10.65
CA LEU A 167 -10.49 13.24 -10.66
C LEU A 167 -9.26 13.14 -11.56
N ASN A 168 -8.15 12.71 -10.99
CA ASN A 168 -6.91 12.44 -11.73
C ASN A 168 -6.98 11.06 -12.41
N LEU A 169 -6.86 11.05 -13.73
CA LEU A 169 -6.87 9.83 -14.56
C LEU A 169 -5.47 9.29 -14.86
N LEU A 170 -4.40 10.04 -14.55
CA LEU A 170 -3.02 9.56 -14.61
C LEU A 170 -2.81 8.44 -13.61
N ASP A 171 -1.77 7.63 -13.81
CA ASP A 171 -1.33 6.67 -12.80
C ASP A 171 -0.63 7.37 -11.63
N GLU A 172 0.17 8.40 -11.91
CA GLU A 172 0.91 9.19 -10.93
C GLU A 172 0.02 10.20 -10.18
N PRO A 173 0.34 10.52 -8.90
CA PRO A 173 -0.27 11.64 -8.17
C PRO A 173 0.15 12.97 -8.80
N SER A 174 -0.41 14.09 -8.32
CA SER A 174 -0.16 15.39 -8.94
C SER A 174 -0.03 16.57 -7.97
N VAL A 175 -0.66 16.54 -6.80
CA VAL A 175 -0.67 17.71 -5.89
C VAL A 175 0.63 17.77 -5.10
N LEU A 176 1.56 18.62 -5.53
CA LEU A 176 2.87 18.75 -4.91
C LEU A 176 3.19 20.24 -4.69
N LEU A 177 3.06 20.67 -3.44
CA LEU A 177 3.12 22.08 -3.07
C LEU A 177 4.55 22.51 -2.74
N SER A 178 5.17 23.27 -3.63
CA SER A 178 6.45 23.95 -3.39
C SER A 178 6.18 25.45 -3.15
N GLY A 179 6.54 25.98 -1.98
CA GLY A 179 6.31 27.40 -1.67
C GLY A 179 7.04 28.30 -2.66
N GLY A 180 6.29 29.07 -3.46
CA GLY A 180 6.88 29.96 -4.48
C GLY A 180 6.07 30.15 -5.77
N GLU A 181 4.88 29.55 -5.91
CA GLU A 181 4.02 29.84 -7.06
C GLU A 181 3.32 31.20 -6.88
N ASP A 182 3.51 32.10 -7.85
CA ASP A 182 2.66 33.28 -8.01
C ASP A 182 1.22 32.81 -8.27
N ASP A 183 0.23 33.49 -7.65
CA ASP A 183 -1.20 33.16 -7.76
C ASP A 183 -1.67 33.00 -9.22
N ASP A 184 -1.03 33.71 -10.16
CA ASP A 184 -1.32 33.68 -11.60
C ASP A 184 -0.90 32.37 -12.30
N THR A 185 0.08 31.64 -11.76
CA THR A 185 0.60 30.37 -12.34
C THR A 185 0.17 29.13 -11.56
N ALA A 186 -0.52 29.31 -10.43
CA ALA A 186 -0.90 28.24 -9.51
C ALA A 186 -1.87 27.18 -10.12
N LEU A 187 -2.44 27.43 -11.31
CA LEU A 187 -3.31 26.49 -12.03
C LEU A 187 -2.64 25.86 -13.25
N ASP A 188 -1.36 26.16 -13.50
CA ASP A 188 -0.57 25.53 -14.55
C ASP A 188 -0.20 24.10 -14.16
N TRP A 189 -0.21 23.21 -15.15
CA TRP A 189 0.21 21.82 -14.98
C TRP A 189 1.50 21.55 -15.76
N PRO A 190 2.68 21.95 -15.23
CA PRO A 190 3.93 21.69 -15.92
C PRO A 190 4.09 20.19 -16.21
N ASP A 191 4.53 19.90 -17.44
CA ASP A 191 4.82 18.55 -17.88
C ASP A 191 6.21 18.14 -17.45
N LEU A 192 6.26 17.29 -16.42
CA LEU A 192 7.49 16.77 -15.85
C LEU A 192 7.65 15.27 -16.16
N ALA A 193 6.91 14.77 -17.17
CA ALA A 193 7.14 13.45 -17.71
C ALA A 193 8.59 13.30 -18.17
N HIS A 194 9.16 12.14 -17.87
CA HIS A 194 10.50 11.70 -18.23
C HIS A 194 11.63 12.55 -17.64
N GLN A 195 11.35 13.34 -16.60
CA GLN A 195 12.33 14.20 -15.92
C GLN A 195 12.43 13.81 -14.45
N SER A 196 13.60 14.01 -13.83
CA SER A 196 13.72 13.84 -12.38
C SER A 196 12.82 14.83 -11.66
N ILE A 197 12.08 14.35 -10.66
CA ILE A 197 11.20 15.17 -9.82
C ILE A 197 11.75 15.29 -8.38
N VAL A 198 13.01 14.90 -8.16
CA VAL A 198 13.66 14.93 -6.85
C VAL A 198 13.71 16.34 -6.28
N ASP A 199 14.05 17.33 -7.12
CA ASP A 199 14.09 18.74 -6.71
C ASP A 199 12.70 19.26 -6.33
N GLU A 200 11.65 18.84 -7.06
CA GLU A 200 10.25 19.18 -6.78
C GLU A 200 9.80 18.62 -5.43
N VAL A 201 10.11 17.36 -5.16
CA VAL A 201 9.81 16.70 -3.88
C VAL A 201 10.59 17.37 -2.75
N THR A 202 11.88 17.68 -2.97
CA THR A 202 12.72 18.35 -1.98
C THR A 202 12.16 19.73 -1.62
N ALA A 203 11.76 20.53 -2.62
CA ALA A 203 11.13 21.82 -2.41
C ALA A 203 9.82 21.70 -1.62
N ALA A 204 9.00 20.68 -1.91
CA ALA A 204 7.77 20.42 -1.17
C ALA A 204 8.01 19.99 0.28
N CYS A 205 9.05 19.18 0.54
CA CYS A 205 9.45 18.80 1.89
C CYS A 205 9.88 20.00 2.74
N VAL A 206 10.67 20.90 2.15
CA VAL A 206 11.07 22.17 2.80
C VAL A 206 9.84 23.02 3.11
N HIS A 207 8.92 23.15 2.14
CA HIS A 207 7.68 23.93 2.32
C HIS A 207 6.78 23.39 3.43
N LYS A 208 6.68 22.06 3.58
CA LYS A 208 5.95 21.42 4.69
C LYS A 208 6.63 21.55 6.05
N GLY A 209 7.78 22.21 6.15
CA GLY A 209 8.54 22.37 7.40
C GLY A 209 9.24 21.09 7.84
N HIS A 210 9.32 20.07 6.99
CA HIS A 210 10.04 18.84 7.27
C HIS A 210 11.50 18.97 6.82
N ALA A 211 12.34 19.56 7.69
CA ALA A 211 13.78 19.40 7.62
C ALA A 211 14.16 18.14 8.42
N SER A 212 14.39 17.01 7.73
CA SER A 212 15.08 15.78 8.18
C SER A 212 15.32 15.62 9.69
N THR A 213 14.26 15.59 10.49
CA THR A 213 14.35 15.42 11.95
C THR A 213 13.12 14.70 12.50
N THR A 214 12.88 13.47 12.06
CA THR A 214 12.07 12.56 12.89
C THR A 214 12.94 12.06 14.04
N LYS A 215 12.49 12.32 15.28
CA LYS A 215 12.98 11.55 16.42
C LYS A 215 12.72 10.07 16.09
N PRO A 216 13.72 9.17 16.20
CA PRO A 216 13.48 7.75 16.00
C PRO A 216 12.33 7.30 16.89
N ALA A 217 11.38 6.53 16.33
CA ALA A 217 10.32 5.92 17.14
C ALA A 217 10.93 5.25 18.36
N ALA A 218 10.36 5.49 19.55
CA ALA A 218 10.97 5.15 20.84
C ALA A 218 11.19 3.64 21.08
N ASN A 219 10.85 2.77 20.13
CA ASN A 219 10.87 1.31 20.25
C ASN A 219 11.26 0.60 18.94
N ARG A 220 12.36 1.02 18.28
CA ARG A 220 12.91 0.25 17.14
C ARG A 220 13.52 -1.06 17.63
N ILE A 221 13.22 -2.15 16.92
CA ILE A 221 13.82 -3.46 17.19
C ILE A 221 15.20 -3.58 16.52
N GLU A 222 16.06 -4.41 17.09
CA GLU A 222 17.35 -4.76 16.49
C GLU A 222 17.14 -5.59 15.22
N THR A 223 17.74 -5.15 14.11
CA THR A 223 17.65 -5.81 12.79
C THR A 223 19.00 -6.28 12.28
N TYR A 224 20.06 -6.17 13.09
CA TYR A 224 21.43 -6.57 12.79
C TYR A 224 21.96 -5.90 11.51
N GLY A 225 21.53 -4.65 11.29
CA GLY A 225 21.90 -3.83 10.14
C GLY A 225 21.21 -4.20 8.82
N LEU A 226 20.16 -5.02 8.84
CA LEU A 226 19.27 -5.22 7.68
C LEU A 226 18.09 -4.24 7.74
N PRO A 227 17.67 -3.64 6.60
CA PRO A 227 16.59 -2.66 6.56
C PRO A 227 15.20 -3.32 6.54
N PHE A 228 14.86 -4.12 7.55
CA PHE A 228 13.48 -4.58 7.72
C PHE A 228 12.58 -3.39 8.04
N VAL A 229 11.56 -3.15 7.22
CA VAL A 229 10.62 -2.03 7.38
C VAL A 229 9.86 -2.16 8.70
N GLN A 230 10.12 -1.25 9.65
CA GLN A 230 9.46 -1.26 10.97
C GLN A 230 8.25 -0.30 11.04
N ASN A 231 8.24 0.73 10.18
CA ASN A 231 7.15 1.70 10.06
C ASN A 231 6.94 2.03 8.58
N VAL A 232 5.77 1.68 8.04
CA VAL A 232 5.45 1.91 6.61
C VAL A 232 5.09 3.35 6.30
N GLU A 233 4.67 4.14 7.28
CA GLU A 233 4.44 5.59 7.10
C GLU A 233 5.77 6.33 6.93
N GLU A 234 6.80 5.94 7.70
CA GLU A 234 8.16 6.44 7.54
C GLU A 234 8.72 6.04 6.16
N GLU A 235 8.62 4.76 5.78
CA GLU A 235 9.10 4.24 4.48
C GLU A 235 8.45 4.95 3.28
N LYS A 236 7.19 5.38 3.41
CA LYS A 236 6.43 6.09 2.35
C LYS A 236 6.56 7.62 2.43
N ASN A 237 7.40 8.13 3.32
CA ASN A 237 7.69 9.54 3.48
C ASN A 237 8.98 9.92 2.75
N LEU A 238 8.84 10.50 1.56
CA LEU A 238 9.97 10.88 0.72
C LEU A 238 10.87 11.93 1.38
N CYS A 239 10.34 12.73 2.30
CA CYS A 239 11.12 13.72 3.05
C CYS A 239 12.09 13.09 4.06
N LEU A 240 11.91 11.80 4.38
CA LEU A 240 12.82 11.03 5.24
C LEU A 240 13.81 10.18 4.43
N HIS A 241 13.61 10.06 3.12
CA HIS A 241 14.32 9.13 2.25
C HIS A 241 14.88 9.81 0.98
N PRO A 242 15.80 10.79 1.11
CA PRO A 242 16.46 11.40 -0.04
C PRO A 242 17.19 10.38 -0.91
N GLU A 243 17.66 9.27 -0.32
CA GLU A 243 18.33 8.17 -1.02
C GLU A 243 17.43 7.42 -2.02
N TYR A 244 16.12 7.70 -2.08
CA TYR A 244 15.23 7.08 -3.08
C TYR A 244 15.36 7.69 -4.47
N GLU A 245 16.06 8.82 -4.62
CA GLU A 245 16.25 9.55 -5.89
C GLU A 245 16.70 8.66 -7.07
N ASP A 246 17.51 7.64 -6.79
CA ASP A 246 18.06 6.69 -7.75
C ASP A 246 17.57 5.25 -7.53
N GLN A 247 16.56 5.06 -6.68
CA GLN A 247 16.03 3.73 -6.35
C GLN A 247 14.61 3.51 -6.84
N HIS A 248 13.87 4.58 -7.19
CA HIS A 248 12.48 4.50 -7.63
C HIS A 248 12.18 5.36 -8.86
N GLY A 249 11.70 4.73 -9.94
CA GLY A 249 11.52 5.43 -11.22
C GLY A 249 10.46 6.53 -11.23
N PHE A 250 9.51 6.54 -10.28
CA PHE A 250 8.62 7.70 -10.08
C PHE A 250 9.38 8.99 -9.75
N LEU A 251 10.47 8.89 -8.98
CA LEU A 251 11.30 10.05 -8.62
C LEU A 251 12.31 10.38 -9.72
N ASN A 252 12.88 9.34 -10.32
CA ASN A 252 13.96 9.48 -11.29
C ASN A 252 13.50 9.97 -12.66
N SER A 253 12.42 9.38 -13.20
CA SER A 253 11.87 9.69 -14.52
C SER A 253 10.46 9.11 -14.63
N PRO A 254 9.43 9.74 -14.04
CA PRO A 254 8.06 9.27 -14.12
C PRO A 254 7.56 9.31 -15.56
N THR A 255 6.56 8.49 -15.89
CA THR A 255 6.09 8.36 -17.28
C THR A 255 5.20 9.51 -17.72
N SER A 256 4.29 9.96 -16.86
CA SER A 256 3.25 10.90 -17.27
C SER A 256 2.98 11.98 -16.22
N PHE A 257 3.92 12.19 -15.31
CA PHE A 257 3.74 13.08 -14.18
C PHE A 257 3.48 14.53 -14.62
N ARG A 258 2.35 15.06 -14.13
CA ARG A 258 1.98 16.46 -14.24
C ARG A 258 1.81 17.01 -12.83
N ARG A 259 2.56 18.05 -12.51
CA ARG A 259 2.51 18.69 -11.18
C ARG A 259 1.33 19.65 -11.13
N LEU A 260 0.66 19.72 -9.98
CA LEU A 260 -0.21 20.81 -9.57
C LEU A 260 0.38 21.40 -8.29
N GLY A 261 0.91 22.63 -8.36
CA GLY A 261 1.54 23.28 -7.21
C GLY A 261 0.56 24.03 -6.29
N ARG A 262 -0.74 23.92 -6.57
CA ARG A 262 -1.82 24.48 -5.75
C ARG A 262 -2.56 23.40 -4.97
N ALA A 263 -2.89 23.71 -3.72
CA ALA A 263 -3.74 22.85 -2.89
C ALA A 263 -5.13 22.74 -3.52
N ALA A 264 -5.54 21.52 -3.84
CA ALA A 264 -6.87 21.22 -4.35
C ALA A 264 -7.33 19.84 -3.86
N PRO A 265 -8.64 19.62 -3.69
CA PRO A 265 -9.20 18.31 -3.34
C PRO A 265 -9.21 17.37 -4.58
N LEU A 266 -8.04 17.19 -5.20
CA LEU A 266 -7.82 16.32 -6.36
C LEU A 266 -7.82 14.86 -5.93
N VAL A 267 -8.77 14.10 -6.47
CA VAL A 267 -8.90 12.68 -6.14
C VAL A 267 -7.95 11.84 -7.00
N SER A 268 -7.04 11.12 -6.35
CA SER A 268 -6.08 10.18 -6.95
C SER A 268 -6.15 8.82 -6.26
N ARG A 269 -5.41 7.84 -6.79
CA ARG A 269 -5.51 6.43 -6.34
C ARG A 269 -4.40 6.05 -5.36
N ALA A 270 -3.26 6.70 -5.44
CA ALA A 270 -2.14 6.55 -4.52
C ALA A 270 -1.22 7.77 -4.59
N ALA A 271 -0.56 8.12 -3.50
CA ALA A 271 0.40 9.21 -3.44
C ALA A 271 1.40 8.99 -2.30
N PRO A 272 2.71 9.27 -2.48
CA PRO A 272 3.66 9.26 -1.36
C PRO A 272 3.58 10.59 -0.59
N TYR A 273 4.02 10.65 0.66
CA TYR A 273 4.21 11.95 1.30
C TYR A 273 5.45 12.63 0.70
N PRO A 274 5.44 13.94 0.33
CA PRO A 274 4.52 15.01 0.77
C PRO A 274 3.39 15.38 -0.20
N PHE A 275 3.04 14.52 -1.17
CA PHE A 275 1.93 14.80 -2.08
C PHE A 275 0.61 14.89 -1.30
N ALA A 276 -0.26 15.81 -1.72
CA ALA A 276 -1.49 16.16 -1.03
C ALA A 276 -2.76 15.71 -1.79
N ASP A 277 -2.62 14.74 -2.71
CA ASP A 277 -3.76 14.16 -3.39
C ASP A 277 -4.72 13.47 -2.40
N VAL A 278 -6.02 13.61 -2.62
CA VAL A 278 -7.05 12.94 -1.82
C VAL A 278 -7.20 11.51 -2.34
N LEU A 279 -6.92 10.52 -1.49
CA LEU A 279 -6.82 9.13 -1.95
C LEU A 279 -8.17 8.42 -1.94
N MET A 280 -8.51 7.81 -3.09
CA MET A 280 -9.66 6.90 -3.23
C MET A 280 -9.22 5.44 -3.45
N PRO A 281 -10.08 4.46 -3.15
CA PRO A 281 -9.81 3.06 -3.46
C PRO A 281 -9.70 2.89 -4.97
N SER A 282 -8.56 2.37 -5.42
CA SER A 282 -8.34 2.21 -6.86
C SER A 282 -9.40 1.30 -7.49
N PRO A 283 -10.13 1.79 -8.53
CA PRO A 283 -11.01 0.96 -9.34
C PRO A 283 -10.27 -0.19 -10.03
N HIS A 284 -8.94 -0.08 -10.21
CA HIS A 284 -8.15 -1.15 -10.83
C HIS A 284 -8.24 -2.46 -10.05
N TYR A 285 -8.39 -2.43 -8.72
CA TYR A 285 -8.56 -3.64 -7.92
C TYR A 285 -9.89 -4.37 -8.17
N ALA A 286 -10.89 -3.66 -8.69
CA ALA A 286 -12.19 -4.22 -9.03
C ALA A 286 -12.32 -4.61 -10.52
N PHE A 287 -11.28 -4.40 -11.33
CA PHE A 287 -11.27 -4.84 -12.72
C PHE A 287 -11.23 -6.37 -12.79
N ARG A 288 -11.96 -6.94 -13.76
CA ARG A 288 -12.17 -8.39 -13.89
C ARG A 288 -10.87 -9.20 -13.94
N ASN A 289 -9.81 -8.67 -14.56
CA ASN A 289 -8.49 -9.29 -14.64
C ASN A 289 -7.69 -9.24 -13.33
N ASN A 290 -8.07 -8.34 -12.42
CA ASN A 290 -7.45 -8.15 -11.11
C ASN A 290 -8.29 -8.77 -9.97
N LEU A 291 -9.42 -9.38 -10.26
CA LEU A 291 -10.19 -10.12 -9.25
C LEU A 291 -9.52 -11.45 -8.91
N TYR A 292 -9.57 -11.82 -7.64
CA TYR A 292 -9.10 -13.12 -7.17
C TYR A 292 -9.94 -14.26 -7.75
N ASN A 293 -9.27 -15.31 -8.24
CA ASN A 293 -9.93 -16.52 -8.73
C ASN A 293 -9.57 -17.74 -7.87
N ARG A 294 -10.47 -18.10 -6.96
CA ARG A 294 -10.31 -19.23 -6.05
C ARG A 294 -10.07 -20.59 -6.73
N TRP A 295 -10.59 -20.78 -7.95
CA TRP A 295 -10.44 -22.04 -8.69
C TRP A 295 -9.03 -22.23 -9.25
N SER A 296 -8.28 -21.13 -9.36
CA SER A 296 -6.88 -21.15 -9.78
C SER A 296 -5.91 -21.29 -8.60
N ASP A 297 -6.39 -21.09 -7.37
CA ASP A 297 -5.56 -21.11 -6.18
C ASP A 297 -5.32 -22.52 -5.63
N ARG A 298 -4.29 -22.66 -4.80
CA ARG A 298 -3.91 -23.91 -4.14
C ARG A 298 -3.86 -23.69 -2.64
N PRO A 299 -4.15 -24.71 -1.82
CA PRO A 299 -3.85 -24.66 -0.39
C PRO A 299 -2.36 -24.37 -0.15
N TRP A 300 -2.03 -23.61 0.89
CA TRP A 300 -0.66 -23.20 1.26
C TRP A 300 0.37 -24.33 1.20
N HIS A 301 0.05 -25.48 1.81
CA HIS A 301 0.94 -26.64 1.87
C HIS A 301 1.30 -27.25 0.51
N LYS A 302 0.52 -26.98 -0.56
CA LYS A 302 0.78 -27.46 -1.94
C LYS A 302 1.57 -26.47 -2.80
N LYS A 303 2.00 -25.34 -2.24
CA LYS A 303 2.73 -24.28 -2.95
C LYS A 303 4.24 -24.43 -2.83
N LYS A 304 4.97 -23.93 -3.83
CA LYS A 304 6.44 -23.91 -3.87
C LYS A 304 6.97 -22.93 -2.81
N ASN A 305 8.03 -23.36 -2.10
CA ASN A 305 8.86 -22.53 -1.23
C ASN A 305 9.73 -21.59 -2.09
N ALA A 306 9.12 -20.57 -2.68
CA ALA A 306 9.80 -19.58 -3.50
C ALA A 306 8.95 -18.30 -3.60
N VAL A 307 9.60 -17.20 -3.94
CA VAL A 307 8.96 -15.95 -4.35
C VAL A 307 8.68 -15.95 -5.84
N PHE A 308 7.52 -15.43 -6.21
CA PHE A 308 7.12 -15.23 -7.60
C PHE A 308 6.90 -13.76 -7.91
N TRP A 309 7.43 -13.32 -9.06
CA TRP A 309 7.06 -12.06 -9.68
C TRP A 309 7.33 -12.06 -11.17
N HIS A 310 6.30 -11.78 -11.97
CA HIS A 310 6.47 -11.50 -13.39
C HIS A 310 5.77 -10.17 -13.69
N GLY A 311 6.45 -9.21 -14.28
CA GLY A 311 5.91 -7.89 -14.54
C GLY A 311 6.52 -7.21 -15.76
N SER A 312 5.94 -6.09 -16.19
CA SER A 312 6.56 -5.22 -17.21
C SER A 312 7.52 -4.23 -16.57
N THR A 313 8.36 -3.57 -17.37
CA THR A 313 9.29 -2.50 -16.95
C THR A 313 8.63 -1.16 -16.59
N THR A 314 7.34 -1.17 -16.24
CA THR A 314 6.62 0.05 -15.79
C THR A 314 7.17 0.59 -14.49
N GLY A 315 6.91 1.85 -14.19
CA GLY A 315 7.40 2.51 -12.98
C GLY A 315 8.54 3.48 -13.19
N GLY A 316 8.81 3.81 -14.45
CA GLY A 316 9.66 4.90 -14.91
C GLY A 316 9.72 4.87 -16.43
N TYR A 317 10.20 5.96 -17.03
CA TYR A 317 10.55 6.02 -18.44
C TYR A 317 12.06 6.14 -18.60
N TRP A 318 12.67 5.28 -19.42
CA TRP A 318 14.13 5.17 -19.48
C TRP A 318 14.70 5.73 -20.78
N HIS A 319 15.61 6.68 -20.67
CA HIS A 319 16.28 7.35 -21.80
C HIS A 319 17.75 7.57 -21.47
N LYS A 320 18.53 8.15 -22.40
CA LYS A 320 19.97 8.36 -22.22
C LYS A 320 20.35 9.14 -20.94
N GLY A 321 19.45 10.00 -20.44
CA GLY A 321 19.65 10.79 -19.23
C GLY A 321 19.16 10.13 -17.94
N ALA A 322 18.41 9.03 -18.03
CA ALA A 322 17.82 8.31 -16.89
C ALA A 322 18.02 6.80 -17.08
N SER A 323 19.03 6.25 -16.39
CA SER A 323 19.43 4.86 -16.56
C SER A 323 18.36 3.90 -16.04
N TRP A 324 17.95 2.92 -16.87
CA TRP A 324 17.02 1.88 -16.46
C TRP A 324 17.54 0.99 -15.32
N MET A 325 18.86 0.99 -15.06
CA MET A 325 19.45 0.26 -13.93
C MET A 325 19.00 0.81 -12.56
N ALA A 326 18.57 2.08 -12.50
CA ALA A 326 18.01 2.71 -11.31
C ALA A 326 16.54 2.30 -11.07
N GLY A 327 15.86 1.73 -12.06
CA GLY A 327 14.45 1.35 -11.94
C GLY A 327 14.22 0.24 -10.92
N HIS A 328 13.27 0.44 -10.00
CA HIS A 328 12.99 -0.50 -8.90
C HIS A 328 12.67 -1.92 -9.41
N ARG A 329 11.94 -2.08 -10.53
CA ARG A 329 11.64 -3.40 -11.13
C ARG A 329 12.86 -4.04 -11.78
N GLN A 330 13.71 -3.23 -12.39
CA GLN A 330 14.96 -3.65 -13.00
C GLN A 330 15.95 -4.09 -11.93
N ARG A 331 16.11 -3.31 -10.85
CA ARG A 331 16.92 -3.65 -9.67
C ARG A 331 16.46 -4.98 -9.05
N PHE A 332 15.15 -5.15 -8.87
CA PHE A 332 14.60 -6.39 -8.35
C PHE A 332 14.88 -7.59 -9.26
N THR A 333 14.63 -7.46 -10.56
CA THR A 333 14.89 -8.58 -11.50
C THR A 333 16.39 -8.87 -11.59
N ALA A 334 17.22 -7.83 -11.68
CA ALA A 334 18.68 -7.93 -11.69
C ALA A 334 19.22 -8.59 -10.43
N LEU A 335 18.49 -8.56 -9.30
CA LEU A 335 18.80 -9.35 -8.09
C LEU A 335 18.99 -10.84 -8.37
N THR A 336 18.25 -11.36 -9.34
CA THR A 336 18.12 -12.80 -9.61
C THR A 336 18.72 -13.21 -10.95
N THR A 337 19.10 -12.26 -11.82
CA THR A 337 19.68 -12.50 -13.15
C THR A 337 21.08 -13.13 -13.07
N MET A 338 21.37 -14.05 -14.00
CA MET A 338 22.66 -14.74 -14.14
C MET A 338 23.28 -14.55 -15.53
N PRO A 339 24.59 -14.23 -15.65
CA PRO A 339 25.46 -13.81 -14.55
C PRO A 339 25.00 -12.45 -13.99
N GLY A 340 25.01 -12.31 -12.67
CA GLY A 340 24.69 -11.04 -12.02
C GLY A 340 25.84 -10.03 -12.10
N PRO A 341 25.68 -8.83 -11.52
CA PRO A 341 26.76 -7.84 -11.41
C PRO A 341 28.01 -8.42 -10.71
N ALA A 342 29.20 -7.97 -11.12
CA ALA A 342 30.46 -8.39 -10.53
C ALA A 342 30.53 -8.03 -9.02
N ASN A 343 31.20 -8.88 -8.22
CA ASN A 343 31.41 -8.70 -6.78
C ASN A 343 30.13 -8.51 -5.93
N ARG A 344 28.98 -8.97 -6.42
CA ARG A 344 27.74 -8.90 -5.65
C ARG A 344 27.81 -9.77 -4.39
N THR A 345 27.39 -9.21 -3.26
CA THR A 345 27.22 -9.93 -2.00
C THR A 345 25.83 -9.72 -1.44
N PHE A 346 25.38 -10.69 -0.63
CA PHE A 346 24.08 -10.74 0.01
C PHE A 346 24.27 -10.90 1.51
N SER A 347 23.40 -10.28 2.30
CA SER A 347 23.44 -10.35 3.76
C SER A 347 22.40 -11.33 4.28
N TYR A 348 22.82 -12.17 5.24
CA TYR A 348 22.00 -13.19 5.89
C TYR A 348 22.14 -13.11 7.42
N LEU A 349 21.15 -13.60 8.15
CA LEU A 349 21.20 -13.72 9.61
C LEU A 349 21.40 -15.18 10.03
N GLU A 350 22.38 -15.39 10.91
CA GLU A 350 22.70 -16.70 11.50
C GLU A 350 22.52 -16.66 13.02
N PRO A 351 21.96 -17.70 13.64
CA PRO A 351 21.97 -17.83 15.09
C PRO A 351 23.38 -17.79 15.66
N SER A 352 23.58 -17.04 16.72
CA SER A 352 24.83 -17.02 17.49
C SER A 352 24.92 -18.31 18.32
N HIS A 353 25.80 -19.24 17.95
CA HIS A 353 26.07 -20.43 18.75
C HIS A 353 27.12 -20.11 19.82
N HIS A 354 26.68 -19.78 21.03
CA HIS A 354 27.57 -19.74 22.19
C HIS A 354 27.82 -21.16 22.71
N HIS A 355 29.03 -21.68 22.49
CA HIS A 355 29.52 -22.80 23.28
C HIS A 355 29.79 -22.28 24.70
N HIS A 356 28.93 -22.61 25.66
CA HIS A 356 29.24 -22.43 27.08
C HIS A 356 30.38 -23.36 27.47
N THR A 357 31.61 -22.96 27.18
CA THR A 357 32.82 -23.53 27.77
C THR A 357 33.43 -22.48 28.70
N GLY A 358 33.14 -22.61 29.99
CA GLY A 358 33.89 -21.94 31.05
C GLY A 358 33.13 -20.85 31.80
N ARG A 359 33.02 -21.06 33.12
CA ARG A 359 32.78 -20.02 34.13
C ARG A 359 33.72 -18.83 33.89
N SER A 360 33.22 -17.69 33.45
CA SER A 360 33.89 -16.40 33.68
C SER A 360 32.96 -15.50 34.49
N ASN A 361 33.43 -15.07 35.66
CA ASN A 361 32.83 -14.02 36.47
C ASN A 361 33.26 -12.66 35.91
N ASP A 362 32.88 -12.35 34.68
CA ASP A 362 33.15 -11.04 34.09
C ASP A 362 31.82 -10.31 33.86
N THR A 363 31.58 -9.31 34.71
CA THR A 363 30.39 -8.44 34.66
C THR A 363 30.41 -7.44 33.50
N SER A 364 31.31 -7.62 32.53
CA SER A 364 31.42 -6.84 31.30
C SER A 364 31.17 -7.66 30.02
N ALA A 365 30.35 -8.71 30.10
CA ALA A 365 29.93 -9.48 28.93
C ALA A 365 29.13 -8.59 27.94
N PRO A 366 29.50 -8.54 26.63
CA PRO A 366 28.68 -7.87 25.62
C PRO A 366 27.29 -8.50 25.58
N ARG A 367 26.25 -7.68 25.38
CA ARG A 367 24.86 -8.14 25.24
C ARG A 367 24.83 -9.34 24.29
N ASP A 368 24.27 -10.43 24.78
CA ASP A 368 24.12 -11.67 24.02
C ASP A 368 23.21 -11.39 22.82
N HIS A 369 23.79 -11.31 21.61
CA HIS A 369 23.06 -11.02 20.39
C HIS A 369 22.66 -12.35 19.75
N PRO A 370 21.36 -12.72 19.75
CA PRO A 370 20.92 -14.06 19.32
C PRO A 370 21.19 -14.34 17.84
N TYR A 371 21.42 -13.30 17.03
CA TYR A 371 21.84 -13.42 15.64
C TYR A 371 23.09 -12.60 15.35
N ARG A 372 23.79 -13.00 14.28
CA ARG A 372 24.86 -12.22 13.65
C ARG A 372 24.62 -12.10 12.16
N ARG A 373 25.05 -10.97 11.58
CA ARG A 373 25.03 -10.75 10.12
C ARG A 373 26.20 -11.47 9.45
N ARG A 374 25.91 -12.21 8.39
CA ARG A 374 26.91 -12.85 7.51
C ARG A 374 26.74 -12.36 6.08
N SER A 375 27.84 -11.98 5.43
CA SER A 375 27.87 -11.70 4.00
C SER A 375 28.20 -12.96 3.19
N SER A 376 27.57 -13.14 2.03
CA SER A 376 27.82 -14.25 1.12
C SER A 376 27.68 -13.83 -0.34
N PRO A 377 28.55 -14.30 -1.25
CA PRO A 377 28.40 -14.04 -2.68
C PRO A 377 27.28 -14.88 -3.34
N SER A 378 26.67 -15.80 -2.59
CA SER A 378 25.72 -16.78 -3.13
C SER A 378 24.27 -16.40 -2.82
N LEU A 379 23.42 -16.52 -3.85
CA LEU A 379 21.96 -16.47 -3.75
C LEU A 379 21.39 -17.83 -4.16
N ASP A 380 20.44 -18.35 -3.39
CA ASP A 380 19.69 -19.54 -3.83
C ASP A 380 18.64 -19.13 -4.88
N HIS A 381 19.03 -19.16 -6.15
CA HIS A 381 18.15 -18.82 -7.27
C HIS A 381 16.92 -19.73 -7.36
N THR A 382 16.91 -20.92 -6.73
CA THR A 382 15.73 -21.80 -6.78
C THR A 382 14.54 -21.24 -6.01
N LEU A 383 14.80 -20.31 -5.08
CA LEU A 383 13.82 -19.58 -4.28
C LEU A 383 13.21 -18.39 -5.03
N PHE A 384 13.66 -18.05 -6.23
CA PHE A 384 13.19 -16.90 -7.00
C PHE A 384 12.68 -17.31 -8.39
N ASP A 385 11.41 -17.03 -8.69
CA ASP A 385 10.85 -17.04 -10.05
C ASP A 385 10.47 -15.61 -10.41
N VAL A 386 11.48 -14.82 -10.80
CA VAL A 386 11.40 -13.37 -10.99
C VAL A 386 11.83 -13.03 -12.42
N HIS A 387 10.93 -12.43 -13.21
CA HIS A 387 11.21 -12.12 -14.61
C HIS A 387 10.52 -10.85 -15.12
N ILE A 388 11.23 -10.09 -15.96
CA ILE A 388 10.62 -9.07 -16.82
C ILE A 388 9.89 -9.76 -17.97
N SER A 389 8.57 -9.71 -17.93
CA SER A 389 7.68 -10.29 -18.95
C SER A 389 7.50 -9.40 -20.18
N ARG A 390 7.67 -8.08 -20.04
CA ARG A 390 7.51 -7.13 -21.15
C ARG A 390 8.34 -5.86 -20.92
N ILE A 391 9.01 -5.41 -21.97
CA ILE A 391 9.81 -4.18 -21.98
C ILE A 391 9.03 -3.08 -22.70
N LEU A 392 8.86 -1.94 -22.03
CA LEU A 392 8.13 -0.75 -22.48
C LEU A 392 8.56 0.48 -21.63
N GLN A 393 8.08 1.68 -21.98
CA GLN A 393 8.46 2.95 -21.33
C GLN A 393 9.98 3.17 -21.35
N CYS A 394 10.56 3.10 -22.54
CA CYS A 394 11.97 3.38 -22.76
C CYS A 394 12.20 3.83 -24.20
N ASP A 395 13.25 4.61 -24.40
CA ASP A 395 13.78 4.87 -25.74
C ASP A 395 14.28 3.57 -26.38
N PRO A 396 14.25 3.45 -27.72
CA PRO A 396 14.59 2.21 -28.41
C PRO A 396 15.93 1.59 -28.00
N GLU A 397 16.96 2.41 -27.78
CA GLU A 397 18.28 1.95 -27.32
C GLU A 397 18.21 1.35 -25.91
N GLN A 398 17.56 2.04 -24.97
CA GLN A 398 17.39 1.59 -23.59
C GLN A 398 16.54 0.31 -23.52
N CYS A 399 15.51 0.19 -24.36
CA CYS A 399 14.72 -1.04 -24.47
C CYS A 399 15.55 -2.21 -25.01
N SER A 400 16.40 -1.98 -26.01
CA SER A 400 17.29 -3.00 -26.59
C SER A 400 18.31 -3.52 -25.57
N GLN A 401 18.88 -2.62 -24.77
CA GLN A 401 19.78 -2.98 -23.67
C GLN A 401 19.08 -3.84 -22.61
N GLN A 402 17.90 -3.42 -22.16
CA GLN A 402 17.09 -4.22 -21.22
C GLN A 402 16.71 -5.58 -21.81
N SER A 403 16.36 -5.65 -23.09
CA SER A 403 16.01 -6.91 -23.77
C SER A 403 17.18 -7.89 -23.76
N SER A 404 18.38 -7.38 -24.03
CA SER A 404 19.61 -8.15 -24.02
C SER A 404 19.95 -8.61 -22.60
N PHE A 405 19.85 -7.73 -21.61
CA PHE A 405 20.22 -8.03 -20.22
C PHE A 405 19.25 -9.02 -19.54
N PHE A 406 17.95 -8.83 -19.69
CA PHE A 406 16.92 -9.68 -19.08
C PHE A 406 16.56 -10.92 -19.90
N HIS A 407 17.16 -11.08 -21.09
CA HIS A 407 16.84 -12.15 -22.03
C HIS A 407 15.33 -12.20 -22.39
N THR A 408 14.71 -11.01 -22.48
CA THR A 408 13.29 -10.85 -22.82
C THR A 408 13.20 -10.27 -24.22
N PRO A 409 12.88 -11.05 -25.27
CA PRO A 409 12.75 -10.52 -26.63
C PRO A 409 11.68 -9.43 -26.70
N ALA A 410 11.83 -8.45 -27.59
CA ALA A 410 10.78 -7.47 -27.85
C ALA A 410 9.44 -8.12 -28.29
N SER A 411 9.52 -9.33 -28.86
CA SER A 411 8.40 -10.19 -29.28
C SER A 411 8.02 -11.28 -28.25
N SER A 412 8.54 -11.21 -27.01
CA SER A 412 8.34 -12.23 -25.97
C SER A 412 6.86 -12.61 -25.80
N PRO A 413 6.53 -13.90 -25.61
CA PRO A 413 5.16 -14.36 -25.49
C PRO A 413 4.42 -13.67 -24.34
N SER A 414 3.09 -13.72 -24.40
CA SER A 414 2.19 -13.17 -23.38
C SER A 414 2.69 -13.49 -21.95
N PRO A 415 2.54 -12.55 -20.99
CA PRO A 415 2.92 -12.81 -19.60
C PRO A 415 2.31 -14.12 -19.11
N PRO A 416 2.95 -14.82 -18.15
CA PRO A 416 2.37 -16.05 -17.63
C PRO A 416 0.95 -15.79 -17.16
N PRO A 417 0.06 -16.81 -17.19
CA PRO A 417 -1.28 -16.65 -16.68
C PRO A 417 -1.25 -16.06 -15.26
N ALA A 418 -2.14 -15.11 -14.96
CA ALA A 418 -2.21 -14.47 -13.64
C ALA A 418 -2.31 -15.50 -12.49
N SER A 419 -2.84 -16.70 -12.78
CA SER A 419 -2.90 -17.82 -11.85
C SER A 419 -1.56 -18.43 -11.44
N ARG A 420 -0.45 -18.14 -12.15
CA ARG A 420 0.86 -18.74 -11.86
C ARG A 420 1.36 -18.36 -10.47
N GLN A 421 1.09 -17.14 -10.02
CA GLN A 421 1.44 -16.66 -8.67
C GLN A 421 0.89 -17.55 -7.55
N TYR A 422 -0.29 -18.14 -7.74
CA TYR A 422 -0.93 -19.01 -6.76
C TYR A 422 -0.21 -20.35 -6.54
N ARG A 423 0.82 -20.66 -7.32
CA ARG A 423 1.68 -21.84 -7.13
C ARG A 423 2.80 -21.60 -6.11
N TYR A 424 2.98 -20.36 -5.64
CA TYR A 424 4.11 -19.94 -4.82
C TYR A 424 3.62 -19.44 -3.46
N ARG A 425 4.40 -19.77 -2.42
CA ARG A 425 4.11 -19.33 -1.06
C ARG A 425 4.28 -17.83 -0.89
N LEU A 426 5.25 -17.23 -1.58
CA LEU A 426 5.49 -15.79 -1.54
C LEU A 426 5.19 -15.17 -2.92
N ALA A 427 4.50 -14.04 -2.94
CA ALA A 427 4.32 -13.23 -4.15
C ALA A 427 4.84 -11.82 -3.89
N PHE A 428 5.77 -11.36 -4.72
CA PHE A 428 6.27 -10.00 -4.61
C PHE A 428 5.28 -9.04 -5.27
N ASP A 429 4.95 -7.95 -4.60
CA ASP A 429 4.21 -6.80 -5.11
C ASP A 429 5.17 -5.62 -5.11
N ILE A 430 5.29 -4.97 -6.27
CA ILE A 430 6.18 -3.84 -6.48
C ILE A 430 5.47 -2.82 -7.35
N ASP A 431 5.66 -1.56 -7.02
CA ASP A 431 5.11 -0.41 -7.72
C ASP A 431 5.30 -0.50 -9.24
N GLY A 432 4.34 0.05 -9.98
CA GLY A 432 4.48 0.40 -11.39
C GLY A 432 4.66 1.91 -11.50
N ASN A 433 3.97 2.57 -12.44
CA ASN A 433 3.96 4.03 -12.52
C ASN A 433 3.50 4.67 -11.19
N SER A 434 2.65 3.96 -10.45
CA SER A 434 2.44 4.17 -9.03
C SER A 434 2.28 2.84 -8.31
N TYR A 435 1.17 2.56 -7.65
CA TYR A 435 0.89 1.26 -7.03
C TYR A 435 0.70 0.11 -8.04
N SER A 436 0.73 -1.13 -7.53
CA SER A 436 0.44 -2.35 -8.28
C SER A 436 -1.01 -2.81 -8.10
N GLY A 437 -1.78 -2.82 -9.19
CA GLY A 437 -3.17 -3.32 -9.19
C GLY A 437 -3.33 -4.82 -8.90
N ARG A 438 -2.23 -5.57 -8.68
CA ARG A 438 -2.25 -7.01 -8.37
C ARG A 438 -2.27 -7.30 -6.88
N PHE A 439 -1.94 -6.31 -6.04
CA PHE A 439 -1.77 -6.51 -4.59
C PHE A 439 -2.97 -7.22 -3.93
N HIS A 440 -4.19 -6.82 -4.25
CA HIS A 440 -5.42 -7.43 -3.73
C HIS A 440 -5.56 -8.93 -4.10
N GLN A 441 -5.05 -9.37 -5.26
CA GLN A 441 -5.05 -10.79 -5.62
C GLN A 441 -4.09 -11.61 -4.77
N HIS A 442 -2.97 -11.00 -4.34
CA HIS A 442 -2.02 -11.62 -3.44
C HIS A 442 -2.63 -11.77 -2.06
N LEU A 443 -3.23 -10.69 -1.53
CA LEU A 443 -3.93 -10.69 -0.24
C LEU A 443 -5.05 -11.73 -0.19
N ALA A 444 -5.91 -11.82 -1.21
CA ALA A 444 -7.03 -12.76 -1.23
C ALA A 444 -6.63 -14.24 -1.41
N GLY A 445 -5.40 -14.50 -1.85
CA GLY A 445 -4.89 -15.84 -2.10
C GLY A 445 -4.29 -16.50 -0.85
N HIS A 446 -4.08 -17.82 -0.90
CA HIS A 446 -3.27 -18.53 0.11
C HIS A 446 -1.77 -18.29 -0.12
N THR A 447 -1.34 -17.03 -0.23
CA THR A 447 0.02 -16.62 -0.57
C THR A 447 0.39 -15.41 0.29
N THR A 448 1.62 -15.37 0.80
CA THR A 448 2.15 -14.24 1.56
C THR A 448 2.58 -13.14 0.57
N PRO A 449 1.95 -11.96 0.59
CA PRO A 449 2.41 -10.84 -0.20
C PRO A 449 3.67 -10.25 0.43
N LEU A 450 4.72 -10.03 -0.36
CA LEU A 450 5.87 -9.19 -0.02
C LEU A 450 5.70 -7.86 -0.77
N LYS A 451 5.48 -6.73 -0.10
CA LYS A 451 5.15 -5.46 -0.76
C LYS A 451 6.27 -4.44 -0.59
N MET A 452 6.86 -4.00 -1.70
CA MET A 452 7.71 -2.81 -1.77
C MET A 452 6.89 -1.69 -2.42
N SER A 453 6.70 -0.58 -1.71
CA SER A 453 5.98 0.58 -2.25
C SER A 453 6.36 1.87 -1.53
N ILE A 454 6.53 2.95 -2.29
CA ILE A 454 6.65 4.31 -1.74
C ILE A 454 5.29 5.00 -1.64
N PHE A 455 4.24 4.47 -2.27
CA PHE A 455 2.94 5.12 -2.33
C PHE A 455 2.06 4.75 -1.14
N ARG A 456 1.36 5.74 -0.60
CA ARG A 456 0.23 5.50 0.28
C ARG A 456 -1.00 5.14 -0.55
N GLU A 457 -1.78 4.19 -0.06
CA GLU A 457 -3.04 3.74 -0.64
C GLU A 457 -4.11 3.69 0.45
N TRP A 458 -5.39 3.82 0.08
CA TRP A 458 -6.55 3.82 1.00
C TRP A 458 -6.60 2.66 2.02
N HIS A 459 -5.96 1.53 1.70
CA HIS A 459 -5.96 0.33 2.54
C HIS A 459 -4.86 0.34 3.61
N ASP A 460 -3.95 1.33 3.62
CA ASP A 460 -2.86 1.40 4.59
C ASP A 460 -3.37 1.58 6.03
N GLU A 461 -4.52 2.26 6.21
CA GLU A 461 -5.18 2.42 7.53
C GLU A 461 -5.94 1.17 7.99
N ARG A 462 -5.93 0.11 7.17
CA ARG A 462 -6.71 -1.11 7.38
C ARG A 462 -5.81 -2.33 7.43
N LEU A 463 -4.69 -2.31 6.73
CA LEU A 463 -3.74 -3.40 6.66
C LEU A 463 -2.64 -3.20 7.69
N VAL A 464 -2.42 -4.19 8.55
CA VAL A 464 -1.30 -4.19 9.48
C VAL A 464 -0.10 -4.87 8.82
N PRO A 465 1.01 -4.16 8.57
CA PRO A 465 2.25 -4.75 8.05
C PRO A 465 2.78 -5.83 9.00
N TRP A 466 3.44 -6.84 8.46
CA TRP A 466 3.88 -8.07 9.16
C TRP A 466 2.77 -9.00 9.67
N LEU A 467 1.50 -8.62 9.53
CA LEU A 467 0.35 -9.49 9.79
C LEU A 467 -0.43 -9.84 8.53
N HIS A 468 -0.80 -8.86 7.71
CA HIS A 468 -1.58 -9.10 6.48
C HIS A 468 -0.70 -9.21 5.23
N TYR A 469 0.50 -8.61 5.28
CA TYR A 469 1.53 -8.69 4.25
C TYR A 469 2.89 -8.43 4.89
N VAL A 470 3.97 -8.73 4.19
CA VAL A 470 5.33 -8.42 4.64
C VAL A 470 5.85 -7.20 3.87
N PRO A 471 6.13 -6.06 4.51
CA PRO A 471 6.73 -4.92 3.83
C PRO A 471 8.20 -5.21 3.48
N VAL A 472 8.66 -4.67 2.35
CA VAL A 472 10.03 -4.77 1.85
C VAL A 472 10.53 -3.37 1.55
N SER A 473 11.76 -3.07 1.96
CA SER A 473 12.37 -1.76 1.79
C SER A 473 12.57 -1.43 0.30
N THR A 474 12.60 -0.14 -0.03
CA THR A 474 12.93 0.33 -1.39
C THR A 474 14.32 -0.14 -1.84
N GLY A 475 15.26 -0.26 -0.90
CA GLY A 475 16.61 -0.77 -1.15
C GLY A 475 16.64 -2.28 -1.49
N MET A 476 15.73 -3.07 -0.91
CA MET A 476 15.63 -4.54 -1.03
C MET A 476 16.86 -5.32 -0.53
N GLU A 477 17.70 -4.73 0.32
CA GLU A 477 18.91 -5.38 0.83
C GLU A 477 18.62 -6.59 1.72
N GLU A 478 17.51 -6.54 2.46
CA GLU A 478 17.03 -7.60 3.35
C GLU A 478 16.33 -8.74 2.62
N LEU A 479 15.97 -8.56 1.34
CA LEU A 479 15.14 -9.50 0.59
C LEU A 479 15.72 -10.92 0.49
N PRO A 480 17.03 -11.13 0.25
CA PRO A 480 17.63 -12.47 0.26
C PRO A 480 17.45 -13.20 1.59
N GLU A 481 17.70 -12.51 2.71
CA GLU A 481 17.50 -13.06 4.05
C GLU A 481 16.02 -13.32 4.32
N LEU A 482 15.17 -12.38 3.98
CA LEU A 482 13.73 -12.49 4.17
C LEU A 482 13.16 -13.71 3.46
N VAL A 483 13.50 -13.91 2.18
CA VAL A 483 13.06 -15.07 1.39
C VAL A 483 13.65 -16.36 1.96
N ARG A 484 14.94 -16.38 2.31
CA ARG A 484 15.60 -17.55 2.93
C ARG A 484 14.91 -17.93 4.25
N PHE A 485 14.63 -16.96 5.11
CA PHE A 485 14.00 -17.18 6.40
C PHE A 485 12.56 -17.73 6.24
N LEU A 486 11.72 -17.03 5.47
CA LEU A 486 10.29 -17.34 5.28
C LEU A 486 10.05 -18.68 4.57
N THR A 487 11.00 -19.13 3.73
CA THR A 487 10.85 -20.40 2.98
C THR A 487 11.67 -21.55 3.57
N GLY A 488 12.85 -21.25 4.11
CA GLY A 488 13.86 -22.25 4.51
C GLY A 488 13.73 -22.72 5.95
N THR A 489 13.26 -21.87 6.87
CA THR A 489 13.19 -22.20 8.31
C THR A 489 11.80 -22.65 8.74
N VAL A 490 11.70 -23.41 9.84
CA VAL A 490 10.39 -23.81 10.40
C VAL A 490 9.64 -22.59 10.93
N ALA A 491 10.33 -21.73 11.69
CA ALA A 491 9.79 -20.48 12.24
C ALA A 491 9.27 -19.54 11.13
N GLY A 492 10.11 -19.24 10.14
CA GLY A 492 9.74 -18.36 9.03
C GLY A 492 8.62 -18.91 8.17
N ARG A 493 8.55 -20.23 7.93
CA ARG A 493 7.40 -20.84 7.24
C ARG A 493 6.10 -20.69 8.04
N GLY A 494 6.17 -20.80 9.37
CA GLY A 494 5.03 -20.57 10.24
C GLY A 494 4.53 -19.12 10.21
N VAL A 495 5.46 -18.15 10.21
CA VAL A 495 5.12 -16.73 10.02
C VAL A 495 4.50 -16.49 8.65
N ALA A 496 5.12 -17.00 7.57
CA ALA A 496 4.63 -16.83 6.21
C ALA A 496 3.20 -17.37 6.04
N GLU A 497 2.93 -18.57 6.55
CA GLU A 497 1.59 -19.18 6.53
C GLU A 497 0.56 -18.33 7.27
N ARG A 498 0.90 -17.88 8.49
CA ARG A 498 0.01 -17.00 9.26
C ARG A 498 -0.27 -15.70 8.50
N VAL A 499 0.74 -15.05 7.93
CA VAL A 499 0.54 -13.81 7.16
C VAL A 499 -0.37 -14.04 5.95
N ALA A 500 -0.21 -15.16 5.25
CA ALA A 500 -1.05 -15.50 4.11
C ALA A 500 -2.52 -15.69 4.50
N GLU A 501 -2.79 -16.43 5.57
CA GLU A 501 -4.16 -16.72 5.99
C GLU A 501 -4.84 -15.54 6.69
N GLU A 502 -4.09 -14.76 7.49
CA GLU A 502 -4.61 -13.52 8.10
C GLU A 502 -4.88 -12.45 7.04
N GLY A 503 -3.95 -12.23 6.09
CA GLY A 503 -4.16 -11.31 4.96
C GLY A 503 -5.38 -11.68 4.12
N ARG A 504 -5.58 -12.98 3.86
CA ARG A 504 -6.76 -13.50 3.16
C ARG A 504 -8.04 -13.29 3.95
N GLY A 505 -8.06 -13.70 5.20
CA GLY A 505 -9.24 -13.57 6.05
C GLY A 505 -9.64 -12.11 6.23
N TRP A 506 -8.65 -11.22 6.33
CA TRP A 506 -8.87 -9.79 6.46
C TRP A 506 -9.28 -9.12 5.14
N TYR A 507 -8.78 -9.58 3.99
CA TYR A 507 -9.20 -9.07 2.69
C TYR A 507 -10.73 -9.12 2.54
N ASP A 508 -11.34 -10.26 2.85
CA ASP A 508 -12.80 -10.44 2.75
C ASP A 508 -13.57 -9.53 3.73
N ARG A 509 -12.96 -9.17 4.85
CA ARG A 509 -13.58 -8.39 5.95
C ARG A 509 -13.32 -6.90 5.94
N ALA A 510 -12.31 -6.40 5.24
CA ALA A 510 -11.93 -4.98 5.35
C ALA A 510 -11.36 -4.35 4.07
N VAL A 511 -11.05 -5.12 3.03
CA VAL A 511 -10.34 -4.61 1.84
C VAL A 511 -11.09 -4.87 0.53
N GLY A 512 -11.85 -5.96 0.43
CA GLY A 512 -12.55 -6.36 -0.78
C GLY A 512 -13.55 -5.32 -1.31
N PRO A 513 -14.20 -5.57 -2.47
CA PRO A 513 -15.00 -4.56 -3.18
C PRO A 513 -16.09 -3.86 -2.35
N VAL A 514 -16.69 -4.56 -1.40
CA VAL A 514 -17.67 -3.97 -0.46
C VAL A 514 -17.03 -2.87 0.39
N HIS A 515 -15.83 -3.11 0.92
CA HIS A 515 -15.10 -2.17 1.78
C HIS A 515 -14.48 -1.03 0.97
N GLN A 516 -14.06 -1.28 -0.27
CA GLN A 516 -13.75 -0.20 -1.22
C GLN A 516 -14.97 0.72 -1.41
N GLY A 517 -16.17 0.15 -1.52
CA GLY A 517 -17.42 0.89 -1.58
C GLY A 517 -17.71 1.70 -0.32
N LEU A 518 -17.42 1.16 0.87
CA LEU A 518 -17.60 1.87 2.14
C LEU A 518 -16.67 3.07 2.28
N TYR A 519 -15.40 2.91 1.91
CA TYR A 519 -14.45 4.02 1.91
C TYR A 519 -14.81 5.06 0.86
N LEU A 520 -15.17 4.64 -0.36
CA LEU A 520 -15.59 5.58 -1.40
C LEU A 520 -16.88 6.32 -0.98
N TYR A 521 -17.83 5.64 -0.34
CA TYR A 521 -19.00 6.30 0.23
C TYR A 521 -18.57 7.35 1.25
N ARG A 522 -17.63 7.01 2.15
CA ARG A 522 -17.14 7.95 3.14
C ARG A 522 -16.50 9.19 2.51
N LEU A 523 -15.56 8.99 1.58
CA LEU A 523 -14.89 10.07 0.85
C LEU A 523 -15.89 11.00 0.16
N LEU A 524 -16.90 10.45 -0.51
CA LEU A 524 -17.88 11.24 -1.25
C LEU A 524 -18.84 12.02 -0.32
N LEU A 525 -19.08 11.56 0.91
CA LEU A 525 -19.79 12.38 1.90
C LEU A 525 -18.99 13.63 2.28
N GLU A 526 -17.69 13.48 2.52
CA GLU A 526 -16.82 14.62 2.85
C GLU A 526 -16.71 15.61 1.67
N LEU A 527 -16.49 15.11 0.44
CA LEU A 527 -16.44 15.94 -0.77
C LEU A 527 -17.78 16.64 -1.06
N GLY A 528 -18.90 15.96 -0.79
CA GLY A 528 -20.23 16.53 -0.90
C GLY A 528 -20.48 17.63 0.13
N TRP A 529 -20.02 17.43 1.37
CA TRP A 529 -20.18 18.39 2.45
C TRP A 529 -19.33 19.65 2.24
N LEU A 530 -18.10 19.50 1.73
CA LEU A 530 -17.22 20.63 1.42
C LEU A 530 -17.86 21.67 0.49
N GLN A 531 -18.73 21.24 -0.41
CA GLN A 531 -19.43 22.10 -1.39
C GLN A 531 -20.92 22.34 -1.06
N ASP A 532 -21.39 21.91 0.09
CA ASP A 532 -22.79 22.07 0.50
C ASP A 532 -23.06 23.54 0.90
N PRO A 533 -23.98 24.26 0.22
CA PRO A 533 -24.33 25.63 0.58
C PRO A 533 -24.87 25.81 2.01
N ALA A 534 -25.34 24.74 2.65
CA ALA A 534 -25.78 24.75 4.04
C ALA A 534 -24.64 24.54 5.06
N ARG A 535 -23.43 24.21 4.62
CA ARG A 535 -22.28 24.04 5.51
C ARG A 535 -21.87 25.39 6.10
N VAL A 536 -21.84 25.45 7.42
CA VAL A 536 -21.33 26.60 8.17
C VAL A 536 -19.81 26.49 8.29
N VAL A 537 -19.09 27.53 7.88
CA VAL A 537 -17.65 27.65 8.10
C VAL A 537 -17.42 28.12 9.54
N VAL A 538 -16.75 27.28 10.34
CA VAL A 538 -16.30 27.65 11.68
C VAL A 538 -14.84 28.12 11.54
N VAL A 539 -14.62 29.41 11.74
CA VAL A 539 -13.31 30.08 11.58
C VAL A 539 -12.52 30.03 12.88
#